data_AF-A0A520CIU3-F1
#
_entry.id   AF-A0A520CIU3-F1
#
_cell.length_a   1.000
_cell.length_b   1.000
_cell.length_c   1.000
_cell.angle_alpha   90.00
_cell.angle_beta   90.00
_cell.angle_gamma   90.00
#
_symmetry.space_group_name_H-M   'P 1'
#
loop_
_entity.id
_entity.type
_entity.pdbx_description
1 polymer ?
#
loop_
_entity_poly.entity_id
_entity_poly.type
_entity_poly.pdbx_seq_one_letter_code
_entity_poly.pdbx_strand_id
1 'polypeptide(L)'
;MEKIIELIKASRTKLLSLVEELTTEEMNYIPTGFKNNLAWQIGHLVVSQQILCYKLAGQPFVIEDELIDLYKNGSKPERDFSAAE
;
A
#
# COMPACT_ATOMS: atom_id res chain seq x y z
N MET A 1 -6.90 9.03 21.26
CA MET A 1 -6.23 7.96 20.48
C MET A 1 -7.24 7.17 19.66
N GLU A 2 -8.33 6.67 20.26
CA GLU A 2 -9.41 5.93 19.56
C GLU A 2 -9.95 6.65 18.31
N LYS A 3 -10.30 7.94 18.41
CA LYS A 3 -10.79 8.72 17.27
C LYS A 3 -9.83 8.75 16.06
N ILE A 4 -8.52 8.73 16.30
CA ILE A 4 -7.52 8.72 15.22
C ILE A 4 -7.51 7.36 14.54
N ILE A 5 -7.58 6.27 15.32
CA ILE A 5 -7.65 4.91 14.78
C ILE A 5 -8.92 4.73 13.96
N GLU A 6 -10.07 5.21 14.44
CA GLU A 6 -11.33 5.14 13.72
C GLU A 6 -11.31 5.96 12.42
N LEU A 7 -10.67 7.15 12.43
CA LEU A 7 -10.47 7.92 11.20
C LEU A 7 -9.61 7.16 10.19
N ILE A 8 -8.50 6.55 10.63
CA ILE A 8 -7.63 5.75 9.75
C ILE A 8 -8.44 4.60 9.15
N LYS A 9 -9.19 3.85 9.96
CA LYS A 9 -10.06 2.77 9.47
C LYS A 9 -11.06 3.27 8.44
N ALA A 10 -11.77 4.36 8.72
CA ALA A 10 -12.74 4.93 7.79
C ALA A 10 -12.09 5.34 6.46
N SER A 11 -10.91 5.95 6.49
CA SER A 11 -10.15 6.27 5.27
C SER A 11 -9.73 5.02 4.49
N ARG A 12 -9.30 3.95 5.17
CA ARG A 12 -8.94 2.67 4.54
C ARG A 12 -10.15 1.99 3.90
N THR A 13 -11.28 1.93 4.61
CA THR A 13 -12.53 1.38 4.08
C THR A 13 -13.00 2.17 2.86
N LYS A 14 -12.91 3.50 2.90
CA LYS A 14 -13.30 4.32 1.75
C LYS A 14 -12.38 4.13 0.56
N LEU A 15 -11.08 3.99 0.77
CA LEU A 15 -10.14 3.66 -0.30
C LEU A 15 -10.48 2.30 -0.92
N LEU A 16 -10.75 1.28 -0.10
CA LEU A 16 -11.11 -0.05 -0.58
C LEU A 16 -12.36 -0.01 -1.47
N SER A 17 -13.41 0.72 -1.07
CA SER A 17 -14.62 0.87 -1.87
C SER A 17 -14.41 1.61 -3.20
N LEU A 18 -13.27 2.28 -3.41
CA LEU A 18 -12.96 2.97 -4.66
C LEU A 18 -12.18 2.07 -5.64
N VAL A 19 -11.61 0.97 -5.15
CA VAL A 19 -10.72 0.11 -5.92
C VAL A 19 -11.22 -1.33 -6.03
N GLU A 20 -12.27 -1.70 -5.29
CA GLU A 20 -12.79 -3.08 -5.24
C GLU A 20 -13.36 -3.59 -6.57
N GLU A 21 -13.82 -2.69 -7.45
CA GLU A 21 -14.38 -3.04 -8.77
C GLU A 21 -13.33 -2.97 -9.90
N LEU A 22 -12.10 -2.55 -9.60
CA LEU A 22 -11.05 -2.43 -10.61
C LEU A 22 -10.52 -3.78 -11.02
N THR A 23 -10.28 -3.94 -12.32
CA THR A 23 -9.61 -5.12 -12.87
C THR A 23 -8.13 -5.13 -12.51
N THR A 24 -7.51 -6.32 -12.56
CA THR A 24 -6.06 -6.46 -12.39
C THR A 24 -5.27 -5.61 -13.41
N GLU A 25 -5.79 -5.44 -14.63
CA GLU A 25 -5.16 -4.59 -15.64
C GLU A 25 -5.18 -3.12 -15.21
N GLU A 26 -6.33 -2.61 -14.77
CA GLU A 26 -6.47 -1.22 -14.28
C GLU A 26 -5.61 -0.98 -13.03
N MET A 27 -5.49 -1.98 -12.16
CA MET A 27 -4.65 -1.90 -10.97
C MET A 27 -3.15 -1.81 -11.30
N ASN A 28 -2.73 -2.46 -12.40
CA ASN A 28 -1.34 -2.47 -12.85
C ASN A 28 -1.00 -1.33 -13.81
N TYR A 29 -1.99 -0.62 -14.34
CA TYR A 29 -1.79 0.47 -15.29
C TYR A 29 -0.89 1.58 -14.72
N ILE A 30 0.17 1.94 -15.46
CA ILE A 30 1.05 3.06 -15.17
C ILE A 30 0.71 4.22 -16.12
N PRO A 31 0.13 5.33 -15.62
CA PRO A 31 -0.20 6.47 -16.47
C PRO A 31 1.06 7.13 -17.07
N THR A 32 0.91 7.74 -18.26
CA THR A 32 2.00 8.46 -18.92
C THR A 32 2.60 9.54 -18.01
N GLY A 33 3.93 9.52 -17.84
CA GLY A 33 4.65 10.44 -16.96
C GLY A 33 4.75 9.99 -15.50
N PHE A 34 4.10 8.89 -15.13
CA PHE A 34 4.22 8.26 -13.82
C PHE A 34 5.17 7.05 -13.87
N LYS A 35 5.65 6.64 -12.69
CA LYS A 35 6.54 5.49 -12.51
C LYS A 35 6.00 4.45 -11.52
N ASN A 36 4.70 4.52 -11.23
CA ASN A 36 3.98 3.63 -10.32
C ASN A 36 2.54 3.43 -10.79
N ASN A 37 1.86 2.45 -10.21
CA ASN A 37 0.47 2.07 -10.49
C ASN A 37 -0.35 1.99 -9.20
N LEU A 38 -1.66 1.75 -9.31
CA LEU A 38 -2.56 1.71 -8.15
C LEU A 38 -2.22 0.58 -7.18
N ALA A 39 -1.86 -0.61 -7.69
CA ALA A 39 -1.44 -1.74 -6.85
C ALA A 39 -0.25 -1.35 -5.95
N TRP A 40 0.79 -0.74 -6.54
CA TRP A 40 1.94 -0.26 -5.78
C TRP A 40 1.58 0.83 -4.78
N GLN A 41 0.67 1.74 -5.12
CA GLN A 41 0.23 2.80 -4.18
C GLN A 41 -0.50 2.21 -2.96
N ILE A 42 -1.30 1.17 -3.14
CA ILE A 42 -1.97 0.47 -2.03
C ILE A 42 -0.94 -0.27 -1.16
N GLY A 43 0.02 -0.97 -1.76
CA GLY A 43 1.13 -1.59 -1.03
C GLY A 43 1.95 -0.54 -0.25
N HIS A 44 2.24 0.60 -0.88
CA HIS A 44 2.98 1.70 -0.28
C HIS A 44 2.29 2.26 0.96
N LEU A 45 0.95 2.33 0.93
CA LEU A 45 0.14 2.77 2.06
C LEU A 45 0.24 1.82 3.27
N VAL A 46 0.31 0.51 3.05
CA VAL A 46 0.48 -0.49 4.11
C VAL A 46 1.89 -0.40 4.70
N VAL A 47 2.92 -0.42 3.85
CA VAL A 47 4.32 -0.35 4.27
C VAL A 47 4.65 0.96 4.98
N SER A 48 4.10 2.08 4.53
CA SER A 48 4.31 3.37 5.18
C SER A 48 3.79 3.37 6.62
N GLN A 49 2.65 2.73 6.89
CA GLN A 49 2.15 2.57 8.26
C GLN A 49 3.10 1.72 9.12
N GLN A 50 3.65 0.64 8.55
CA GLN A 50 4.63 -0.21 9.25
C GLN A 50 5.88 0.58 9.64
N ILE A 51 6.43 1.36 8.69
CA ILE A 51 7.60 2.20 8.95
C ILE A 51 7.30 3.25 10.02
N LEU A 52 6.21 4.00 9.87
CA LEU A 52 5.90 5.14 10.73
C LEU A 52 5.48 4.73 12.15
N CYS A 53 4.70 3.66 12.29
CA CYS A 53 4.15 3.27 13.59
C CYS A 53 5.00 2.22 14.32
N TYR A 54 5.66 1.30 13.59
CA TYR A 54 6.41 0.21 14.21
C TYR A 54 7.91 0.50 14.21
N LYS A 55 8.53 0.69 13.04
CA LYS A 55 9.99 0.91 12.96
C LYS A 55 10.43 2.15 13.73
N LEU A 56 9.74 3.28 13.58
CA LEU A 56 10.10 4.50 14.32
C LEU A 56 9.85 4.38 15.84
N ALA A 57 9.04 3.42 16.28
CA ALA A 57 8.84 3.07 17.68
C ALA A 57 9.82 1.99 18.18
N GLY A 58 10.77 1.54 17.35
CA GLY A 58 11.70 0.45 17.68
C GLY A 58 11.03 -0.92 17.76
N GLN A 59 9.85 -1.09 17.17
CA GLN A 59 9.13 -2.37 17.10
C GLN A 59 9.41 -3.09 15.79
N PRO A 60 9.39 -4.44 15.77
CA PRO A 60 9.43 -5.21 14.54
C PRO A 60 8.19 -4.93 13.68
N PHE A 61 8.32 -5.15 12.38
CA PHE A 61 7.17 -5.13 11.48
C PHE A 61 6.24 -6.31 11.77
N VAL A 62 4.95 -6.12 11.48
CA VAL A 62 3.94 -7.19 11.57
C VAL A 62 3.58 -7.78 10.21
N ILE A 63 4.39 -7.48 9.20
CA ILE A 63 4.32 -8.01 7.84
C ILE A 63 5.72 -8.46 7.43
N GLU A 64 5.84 -9.16 6.32
CA GLU A 64 7.10 -9.62 5.75
C GLU A 64 8.01 -8.43 5.37
N ASP A 65 9.30 -8.52 5.74
CA ASP A 65 10.30 -7.49 5.43
C ASP A 65 10.44 -7.26 3.91
N GLU A 66 10.24 -8.30 3.10
CA GLU A 66 10.27 -8.23 1.64
C GLU A 66 9.22 -7.25 1.09
N LEU A 67 8.05 -7.16 1.72
CA LEU A 67 7.02 -6.19 1.32
C LEU A 67 7.51 -4.76 1.54
N ILE A 68 8.29 -4.51 2.59
CA ILE A 68 8.88 -3.20 2.86
C ILE A 68 9.78 -2.78 1.70
N ASP A 69 10.61 -3.69 1.19
CA ASP A 69 11.52 -3.38 0.09
C ASP A 69 10.78 -3.11 -1.22
N LEU A 70 9.71 -3.87 -1.50
CA LEU A 70 8.89 -3.69 -2.70
C LEU A 70 8.12 -2.36 -2.71
N TYR A 71 7.65 -1.86 -1.56
CA TYR A 71 6.72 -0.72 -1.51
C TYR A 71 7.20 0.50 -0.70
N LYS A 72 8.43 0.54 -0.19
CA LYS A 72 8.97 1.74 0.49
C LYS A 72 9.15 2.92 -0.45
N ASN A 73 9.22 4.13 0.12
CA ASN A 73 9.56 5.33 -0.65
C ASN A 73 10.85 5.14 -1.46
N GLY A 74 10.81 5.52 -2.74
CA GLY A 74 11.90 5.34 -3.69
C GLY A 74 11.85 4.04 -4.48
N SER A 75 11.05 3.04 -4.08
CA SER A 75 10.79 1.86 -4.90
C SER A 75 9.82 2.16 -6.05
N LYS A 76 9.58 1.17 -6.88
CA LYS A 76 8.65 1.19 -8.02
C LYS A 76 8.09 -0.22 -8.25
N PRO A 77 7.00 -0.38 -9.01
CA PRO A 77 6.53 -1.71 -9.40
C PRO A 77 7.64 -2.48 -10.11
N GLU A 78 8.02 -3.65 -9.58
CA GLU A 78 9.01 -4.55 -10.19
C GLU A 78 8.35 -5.71 -10.94
N ARG A 79 7.10 -6.01 -10.61
CA ARG A 79 6.25 -7.02 -11.24
C ARG A 79 4.80 -6.54 -11.25
N ASP A 80 4.01 -7.10 -12.16
CA ASP A 80 2.57 -6.91 -12.15
C ASP A 80 1.96 -7.63 -10.95
N PHE A 81 1.00 -6.98 -10.30
CA PHE A 81 0.12 -7.58 -9.31
C PHE A 81 -0.74 -8.65 -9.99
N SER A 82 -0.86 -9.82 -9.35
CA SER A 82 -1.74 -10.89 -9.84
C SER A 82 -2.77 -11.24 -8.79
N ALA A 83 -3.98 -11.61 -9.20
CA ALA A 83 -5.08 -11.97 -8.28
C ALA A 83 -4.81 -13.21 -7.39
N ALA A 84 -3.67 -13.88 -7.58
CA ALA A 84 -3.23 -15.02 -6.79
C ALA A 84 -2.26 -14.65 -5.65
N GLU A 85 -1.93 -13.36 -5.49
CA GLU A 85 -1.15 -12.84 -4.35
C GLU A 85 -2.02 -12.61 -3.09
#